data_AF-A0AAI8VYI8-F1
#
_entry.id   AF-A0AAI8VYI8-F1
#
_cell.length_a   1.000
_cell.length_b   1.000
_cell.length_c   1.000
_cell.angle_alpha   90.00
_cell.angle_beta   90.00
_cell.angle_gamma   90.00
#
_symmetry.space_group_name_H-M   'P 1'
#
loop_
_entity.id
_entity.type
_entity.pdbx_description
1 polymer ?
#
loop_
_entity_poly.entity_id
_entity_poly.type
_entity_poly.pdbx_seq_one_letter_code
_entity_poly.pdbx_strand_id
1 'polypeptide(L)'
;MAEYDVSPGNNFGHLLQTIGSWGRPSMFRSMIVASSTAALLGLGAAVGSGILLSSGSFGFLVGSCIGFVGASIHYYNASLSQALVALEEHPRLMQLHLAYNFPWLGFQRLSRAQLHAEWWRHSWIRQGNLIAAWQSASGALDEIHDRRTQLLVDRTVKQGLESGSGGVVLEEDTEGGDGREGVALLEEKSRE
;
A
#
# COMPACT_ATOMS: atom_id res chain seq x y z
N MET A 1 32.03 -1.95 -29.42
CA MET A 1 31.86 -2.81 -28.23
C MET A 1 31.59 -1.87 -27.08
N ALA A 2 30.35 -1.83 -26.58
CA ALA A 2 30.01 -1.00 -25.43
C ALA A 2 30.41 -1.74 -24.15
N GLU A 3 31.24 -1.09 -23.35
CA GLU A 3 31.77 -1.56 -22.07
C GLU A 3 30.65 -1.46 -21.03
N TYR A 4 30.31 -2.59 -20.41
CA TYR A 4 29.35 -2.62 -19.31
C TYR A 4 30.13 -2.36 -18.02
N ASP A 5 30.09 -1.12 -17.54
CA ASP A 5 30.55 -0.77 -16.20
C ASP A 5 29.60 -1.43 -15.18
N VAL A 6 30.03 -2.56 -14.61
CA VAL A 6 29.34 -3.20 -13.48
C VAL A 6 29.80 -2.49 -12.21
N SER A 7 29.11 -1.40 -11.86
CA SER A 7 29.30 -0.72 -10.58
C SER A 7 28.75 -1.59 -9.43
N PRO A 8 29.57 -2.07 -8.48
CA PRO A 8 29.15 -3.05 -7.47
C PRO A 8 28.49 -2.43 -6.22
N GLY A 9 27.95 -1.21 -6.31
CA GLY A 9 27.71 -0.36 -5.13
C GLY A 9 26.27 -0.05 -4.71
N ASN A 10 25.21 -0.45 -5.43
CA ASN A 10 23.86 0.09 -5.19
C ASN A 10 22.76 -0.93 -4.82
N ASN A 11 23.10 -2.22 -4.67
CA ASN A 11 22.10 -3.27 -4.43
C ASN A 11 21.36 -3.10 -3.10
N PHE A 12 22.04 -2.64 -2.05
CA PHE A 12 21.44 -2.47 -0.72
C PHE A 12 20.47 -1.29 -0.67
N GLY A 13 20.79 -0.19 -1.34
CA GLY A 13 19.89 0.97 -1.47
C GLY A 13 18.62 0.62 -2.24
N HIS A 14 18.74 -0.14 -3.32
CA HIS A 14 17.58 -0.65 -4.07
C HIS A 14 16.73 -1.62 -3.24
N LEU A 15 17.36 -2.46 -2.41
CA LEU A 15 16.68 -3.36 -1.47
C LEU A 15 15.92 -2.57 -0.40
N LEU A 16 16.56 -1.56 0.20
CA LEU A 16 15.93 -0.69 1.19
C LEU A 16 14.79 0.14 0.59
N GLN A 17 14.91 0.59 -0.65
CA GLN A 17 13.84 1.31 -1.34
C GLN A 17 12.68 0.38 -1.72
N THR A 18 12.98 -0.88 -2.08
CA THR A 18 11.99 -1.94 -2.29
C THR A 18 11.29 -2.35 -0.99
N ILE A 19 12.00 -2.30 0.14
CA ILE A 19 11.46 -2.52 1.49
C ILE A 19 10.74 -1.26 2.01
N GLY A 20 11.09 -0.06 1.54
CA GLY A 20 10.56 1.23 1.98
C GLY A 20 9.35 1.73 1.18
N SER A 21 9.12 1.22 -0.03
CA SER A 21 7.95 1.60 -0.83
C SER A 21 6.68 0.90 -0.32
N TRP A 22 6.07 1.41 0.75
CA TRP A 22 4.94 0.78 1.47
C TRP A 22 3.67 0.61 0.62
N GLY A 23 3.57 1.25 -0.54
CA GLY A 23 2.45 1.10 -1.48
C GLY A 23 2.54 -0.09 -2.44
N ARG A 24 3.71 -0.74 -2.61
CA ARG A 24 3.90 -1.75 -3.67
C ARG A 24 3.66 -3.19 -3.19
N PRO A 25 3.01 -4.05 -4.00
CA PRO A 25 2.83 -5.46 -3.69
C PRO A 25 4.15 -6.24 -3.83
N SER A 26 4.98 -6.22 -2.79
CA SER A 26 6.28 -6.91 -2.78
C SER A 26 6.15 -8.36 -2.31
N MET A 27 6.49 -9.31 -3.19
CA MET A 27 6.55 -10.74 -2.88
C MET A 27 7.46 -11.05 -1.68
N PHE A 28 8.53 -10.27 -1.50
CA PHE A 28 9.47 -10.42 -0.38
C PHE A 28 8.82 -10.06 0.97
N ARG A 29 7.97 -9.02 1.00
CA ARG A 29 7.22 -8.67 2.21
C ARG A 29 6.23 -9.75 2.59
N SER A 30 5.47 -10.25 1.61
CA SER A 30 4.52 -11.32 1.85
C SER A 30 5.20 -12.59 2.35
N MET A 31 6.41 -12.89 1.85
CA MET A 31 7.23 -13.99 2.37
C MET A 31 7.64 -13.75 3.83
N ILE A 32 8.17 -12.57 4.18
CA ILE A 32 8.56 -12.25 5.57
C ILE A 32 7.35 -12.32 6.50
N VAL A 33 6.22 -11.73 6.10
CA VAL A 33 4.99 -11.72 6.89
C VAL A 33 4.49 -13.15 7.07
N ALA A 34 4.41 -13.95 6.00
CA ALA A 34 3.98 -15.33 6.08
C ALA A 34 4.91 -16.18 6.96
N SER A 35 6.23 -16.02 6.84
CA SER A 35 7.20 -16.70 7.70
C SER A 35 7.09 -16.28 9.16
N SER A 36 6.85 -15.00 9.43
CA SER A 36 6.67 -14.48 10.79
C SER A 36 5.37 -14.99 11.41
N THR A 37 4.26 -14.96 10.67
CA THR A 37 2.97 -15.53 11.09
C THR A 37 3.10 -17.03 11.34
N ALA A 38 3.79 -17.76 10.47
CA ALA A 38 4.07 -19.18 10.64
C ALA A 38 4.87 -19.43 11.92
N ALA A 39 5.93 -18.67 12.17
CA ALA A 39 6.74 -18.82 13.38
C ALA A 39 5.95 -18.53 14.66
N LEU A 40 5.09 -17.50 14.66
CA LEU A 40 4.25 -17.16 15.82
C LEU A 40 3.18 -18.23 16.11
N LEU A 41 2.50 -18.70 15.07
CA LEU A 41 1.52 -19.78 15.20
C LEU A 41 2.19 -21.11 15.58
N GLY A 42 3.37 -21.38 15.03
CA GLY A 42 4.23 -22.48 15.44
C GLY A 42 4.60 -22.39 16.90
N LEU A 43 5.07 -21.24 17.38
CA LEU A 43 5.42 -21.03 18.79
C LEU A 43 4.22 -21.24 19.70
N GLY A 44 3.05 -20.68 19.35
CA GLY A 44 1.82 -20.88 20.12
C GLY A 44 1.39 -22.36 20.18
N ALA A 45 1.46 -23.06 19.06
CA ALA A 45 1.16 -24.49 18.98
C ALA A 45 2.21 -25.36 19.72
N ALA A 46 3.48 -24.94 19.73
CA ALA A 46 4.55 -25.60 20.47
C ALA A 46 4.32 -25.53 21.98
N VAL A 47 3.91 -24.37 22.48
CA VAL A 47 3.57 -24.19 23.91
C VAL A 47 2.37 -25.07 24.28
N GLY A 48 1.31 -25.06 23.47
CA GLY A 48 0.12 -25.90 23.72
C GLY A 48 0.40 -27.40 23.68
N SER A 49 1.15 -27.86 22.67
CA SER A 49 1.51 -29.28 22.52
C SER A 49 2.55 -29.75 23.55
N GLY A 50 3.46 -28.88 24.00
CA GLY A 50 4.41 -29.18 25.06
C GLY A 50 3.73 -29.50 26.39
N ILE A 51 2.60 -28.85 26.69
CA ILE A 51 1.82 -29.11 27.91
C ILE A 51 1.04 -30.44 27.82
N LEU A 52 0.53 -30.79 26.64
CA LEU A 52 -0.37 -31.94 26.46
C LEU A 52 0.34 -33.25 26.08
N LEU A 53 1.38 -33.19 25.24
CA LEU A 53 2.06 -34.35 24.67
C LEU A 53 3.57 -34.41 24.98
N SER A 54 4.10 -33.49 25.80
CA SER A 54 5.53 -33.39 26.16
C SER A 54 6.49 -33.13 24.98
N SER A 55 6.02 -33.16 23.73
CA SER A 55 6.81 -32.86 22.52
C SER A 55 6.32 -31.58 21.84
N GLY A 56 6.90 -30.44 22.23
CA GLY A 56 6.58 -29.13 21.65
C GLY A 56 7.02 -28.97 20.19
N SER A 57 8.02 -29.75 19.74
CA SER A 57 8.57 -29.68 18.38
C SER A 57 7.54 -30.07 17.31
N PHE A 58 6.69 -31.05 17.60
CA PHE A 58 5.65 -31.48 16.67
C PHE A 58 4.56 -30.42 16.51
N GLY A 59 4.14 -29.77 17.61
CA GLY A 59 3.21 -28.64 17.53
C GLY A 59 3.80 -27.44 16.82
N PHE A 60 5.10 -27.16 17.01
CA PHE A 60 5.78 -26.12 16.24
C PHE A 60 5.71 -26.38 14.74
N LEU A 61 6.04 -27.60 14.32
CA LEU A 61 6.05 -27.98 12.90
C LEU A 61 4.65 -27.85 12.28
N VAL A 62 3.66 -28.49 12.91
CA VAL A 62 2.28 -28.49 12.40
C VAL A 62 1.68 -27.08 12.43
N GLY A 63 1.87 -26.35 13.53
CA GLY A 63 1.40 -24.96 13.67
C GLY A 63 2.03 -24.02 12.66
N SER A 64 3.34 -24.15 12.41
CA SER A 64 4.05 -23.35 11.40
C SER A 64 3.56 -23.65 10.00
N CYS A 65 3.36 -24.93 9.64
CA CYS A 65 2.82 -25.31 8.33
C CYS A 65 1.41 -24.75 8.11
N ILE A 66 0.52 -24.90 9.09
CA ILE A 66 -0.85 -24.37 9.00
C ILE A 66 -0.83 -22.84 8.89
N GLY A 67 0.00 -22.18 9.69
CA GLY A 67 0.16 -20.72 9.66
C GLY A 67 0.67 -20.23 8.31
N PHE A 68 1.66 -20.91 7.75
CA PHE A 68 2.22 -20.56 6.44
C PHE A 68 1.21 -20.77 5.31
N VAL A 69 0.48 -21.89 5.31
CA VAL A 69 -0.57 -22.17 4.31
C VAL A 69 -1.71 -21.15 4.42
N GLY A 70 -2.17 -20.85 5.65
CA GLY A 70 -3.20 -19.84 5.89
C GLY A 70 -2.79 -18.46 5.40
N ALA A 71 -1.56 -18.04 5.71
CA ALA A 71 -1.00 -16.77 5.23
C ALA A 71 -0.89 -16.73 3.69
N SER A 72 -0.49 -17.85 3.08
CA SER A 72 -0.37 -17.97 1.62
C SER A 72 -1.75 -17.85 0.93
N ILE A 73 -2.78 -18.51 1.47
CA ILE A 73 -4.15 -18.42 0.96
C ILE A 73 -4.68 -16.99 1.12
N HIS A 74 -4.47 -16.36 2.27
CA HIS A 74 -4.88 -14.98 2.50
C HIS A 74 -4.22 -14.03 1.50
N TYR A 75 -2.91 -14.16 1.30
CA TYR A 75 -2.16 -13.37 0.34
C TYR A 75 -2.66 -13.57 -1.10
N TYR A 76 -2.94 -14.82 -1.49
CA TYR A 76 -3.50 -15.12 -2.80
C TYR A 76 -4.86 -14.44 -3.01
N ASN A 77 -5.77 -14.54 -2.04
CA ASN A 77 -7.09 -13.93 -2.12
C ASN A 77 -7.02 -12.39 -2.17
N ALA A 78 -6.14 -11.78 -1.36
CA ALA A 78 -5.92 -10.34 -1.37
C ALA A 78 -5.36 -9.89 -2.72
N SER A 79 -4.33 -10.56 -3.23
CA SER A 79 -3.74 -10.27 -4.54
C SER A 79 -4.75 -10.44 -5.67
N LEU A 80 -5.61 -11.46 -5.59
CA LEU A 80 -6.67 -11.67 -6.56
C LEU A 80 -7.69 -10.53 -6.54
N SER A 81 -8.14 -10.10 -5.37
CA SER A 81 -9.08 -8.97 -5.26
C SER A 81 -8.50 -7.69 -5.87
N GLN A 82 -7.23 -7.39 -5.60
CA GLN A 82 -6.55 -6.22 -6.16
C GLN A 82 -6.39 -6.33 -7.67
N ALA A 83 -6.03 -7.51 -8.17
CA ALA A 83 -5.90 -7.75 -9.61
C ALA A 83 -7.24 -7.64 -10.35
N LEU A 84 -8.34 -8.09 -9.73
CA LEU A 84 -9.70 -7.94 -10.30
C LEU A 84 -10.14 -6.48 -10.33
N VAL A 85 -9.89 -5.71 -9.27
CA VAL A 85 -10.20 -4.27 -9.25
C VAL A 85 -9.39 -3.53 -10.31
N ALA A 86 -8.08 -3.82 -10.42
CA ALA A 86 -7.22 -3.22 -11.45
C ALA A 86 -7.68 -3.60 -12.88
N LEU A 87 -8.22 -4.81 -13.07
CA LEU A 87 -8.79 -5.24 -14.33
C LEU A 87 -10.07 -4.45 -14.69
N GLU A 88 -10.93 -4.16 -13.72
CA GLU A 88 -12.14 -3.36 -13.95
C GLU A 88 -11.82 -1.90 -14.25
N GLU A 89 -10.84 -1.32 -13.55
CA GLU A 89 -10.46 0.08 -13.72
C GLU A 89 -9.64 0.32 -15.01
N HIS A 90 -8.71 -0.59 -15.31
CA HIS A 90 -7.76 -0.47 -16.41
C HIS A 90 -7.69 -1.74 -17.28
N PRO A 91 -8.80 -2.14 -17.94
CA PRO A 91 -8.90 -3.42 -18.63
C PRO A 91 -7.92 -3.58 -19.80
N ARG A 92 -7.65 -2.50 -20.55
CA ARG A 92 -6.71 -2.53 -21.69
C ARG A 92 -5.25 -2.63 -21.24
N LEU A 93 -4.90 -1.99 -20.13
CA LEU A 93 -3.54 -2.05 -19.57
C LEU A 93 -3.28 -3.47 -19.06
N MET A 94 -4.23 -4.04 -18.33
CA MET A 94 -4.16 -5.42 -17.86
C MET A 94 -4.09 -6.42 -19.02
N GLN A 95 -4.88 -6.21 -20.09
CA GLN A 95 -4.81 -7.05 -21.29
C GLN A 95 -3.42 -7.02 -21.95
N LEU A 96 -2.79 -5.84 -22.02
CA LEU A 96 -1.44 -5.68 -22.56
C LEU A 96 -0.42 -6.49 -21.74
N HIS A 97 -0.45 -6.37 -20.41
CA HIS A 97 0.45 -7.15 -19.56
C HIS A 97 0.14 -8.66 -19.60
N LEU A 98 -1.12 -9.06 -19.72
CA LEU A 98 -1.46 -10.48 -19.92
C LEU A 98 -0.90 -11.03 -21.23
N ALA A 99 -1.05 -10.28 -22.32
CA ALA A 99 -0.53 -10.65 -23.61
C ALA A 99 1.01 -10.72 -23.63
N TYR A 100 1.66 -9.83 -22.90
CA TYR A 100 3.12 -9.79 -22.78
C TYR A 100 3.66 -10.94 -21.93
N ASN A 101 3.05 -11.22 -20.78
CA ASN A 101 3.47 -12.31 -19.88
C ASN A 101 3.15 -13.70 -20.45
N PHE A 102 2.06 -13.81 -21.23
CA PHE A 102 1.54 -15.09 -21.72
C PHE A 102 1.19 -15.05 -23.22
N PRO A 103 2.17 -14.86 -24.13
CA PRO A 103 1.89 -14.72 -25.56
C PRO A 103 1.25 -15.98 -26.17
N TRP A 104 1.52 -17.16 -25.61
CA TRP A 104 0.98 -18.44 -26.10
C TRP A 104 -0.50 -18.67 -25.76
N LEU A 105 -1.07 -17.92 -24.81
CA LEU A 105 -2.46 -18.08 -24.37
C LEU A 105 -3.45 -17.19 -25.15
N GLY A 106 -2.98 -16.35 -26.07
CA GLY A 106 -3.84 -15.61 -27.00
C GLY A 106 -4.64 -14.46 -26.36
N PHE A 107 -4.24 -13.97 -25.18
CA PHE A 107 -4.96 -12.93 -24.45
C PHE A 107 -5.08 -11.58 -25.18
N GLN A 108 -4.29 -11.36 -26.24
CA GLN A 108 -4.42 -10.20 -27.14
C GLN A 108 -5.80 -10.08 -27.80
N ARG A 109 -6.53 -11.20 -27.92
CA ARG A 109 -7.83 -11.24 -28.61
C ARG A 109 -9.03 -11.26 -27.65
N LEU A 110 -8.80 -11.11 -26.35
CA LEU A 110 -9.88 -11.05 -25.37
C LEU A 110 -10.84 -9.90 -25.69
N SER A 111 -12.14 -10.19 -25.69
CA SER A 111 -13.17 -9.19 -25.85
C SER A 111 -13.38 -8.41 -24.55
N ARG A 112 -14.00 -7.23 -24.64
CA ARG A 112 -14.29 -6.41 -23.44
C ARG A 112 -15.18 -7.13 -22.42
N ALA A 113 -16.06 -8.03 -22.88
CA ALA A 113 -16.90 -8.84 -22.00
C ALA A 113 -16.09 -9.91 -21.23
N GLN A 114 -14.98 -10.37 -21.79
CA GLN A 114 -14.07 -11.33 -21.14
C GLN A 114 -13.07 -10.64 -20.20
N LEU A 115 -12.89 -9.32 -20.31
CA LEU A 115 -12.09 -8.49 -19.39
C LEU A 115 -12.92 -8.00 -18.18
N HIS A 116 -13.88 -8.81 -17.73
CA HIS A 116 -14.74 -8.52 -16.59
C HIS A 116 -14.46 -9.50 -15.45
N ALA A 117 -14.51 -9.02 -14.20
CA ALA A 117 -14.05 -9.80 -13.04
C ALA A 117 -14.71 -11.18 -12.93
N GLU A 118 -15.99 -11.31 -13.24
CA GLU A 118 -16.74 -12.57 -13.17
C GLU A 118 -16.11 -13.67 -14.04
N TRP A 119 -15.65 -13.35 -15.25
CA TRP A 119 -15.05 -14.32 -16.16
C TRP A 119 -13.76 -14.94 -15.59
N TRP A 120 -13.00 -14.14 -14.84
CA TRP A 120 -11.74 -14.53 -14.22
C TRP A 120 -11.93 -15.30 -12.90
N ARG A 121 -13.01 -15.01 -12.16
CA ARG A 121 -13.28 -15.65 -10.86
C ARG A 121 -13.52 -17.16 -10.93
N HIS A 122 -13.98 -17.71 -12.06
CA HIS A 122 -14.34 -19.12 -12.16
C HIS A 122 -13.17 -20.10 -12.34
N SER A 123 -11.94 -19.65 -12.65
CA SER A 123 -10.82 -20.56 -12.92
C SER A 123 -9.54 -20.11 -12.24
N TRP A 124 -8.98 -20.96 -11.38
CA TRP A 124 -7.77 -20.65 -10.62
C TRP A 124 -6.55 -20.44 -11.51
N ILE A 125 -6.47 -21.13 -12.66
CA ILE A 125 -5.40 -20.93 -13.65
C ILE A 125 -5.47 -19.50 -14.20
N ARG A 126 -6.68 -19.02 -14.54
CA ARG A 126 -6.88 -17.66 -15.03
C ARG A 126 -6.60 -16.62 -13.93
N GLN A 127 -7.04 -16.89 -12.71
CA GLN A 127 -6.73 -16.05 -11.55
C GLN A 127 -5.22 -15.91 -11.33
N GLY A 128 -4.46 -17.00 -11.40
CA GLY A 128 -2.99 -16.96 -11.29
C GLY A 128 -2.34 -16.14 -12.39
N ASN A 129 -2.76 -16.33 -13.65
CA ASN A 129 -2.28 -15.51 -14.77
C ASN A 129 -2.63 -14.02 -14.59
N LEU A 130 -3.81 -13.73 -14.06
CA LEU A 130 -4.25 -12.37 -13.78
C LEU A 130 -3.39 -11.72 -12.69
N ILE A 131 -3.11 -12.43 -11.60
CA ILE A 131 -2.23 -11.95 -10.52
C ILE A 131 -0.82 -11.69 -11.06
N ALA A 132 -0.28 -12.57 -11.89
CA ALA A 132 1.04 -12.39 -12.50
C ALA A 132 1.08 -11.16 -13.42
N ALA A 133 0.06 -10.99 -14.27
CA ALA A 133 -0.05 -9.82 -15.11
C ALA A 133 -0.24 -8.52 -14.30
N TRP A 134 -1.01 -8.57 -13.20
CA TRP A 134 -1.19 -7.45 -12.29
C TRP A 134 0.13 -7.06 -11.61
N GLN A 135 0.89 -8.04 -11.12
CA GLN A 135 2.21 -7.81 -10.55
C GLN A 135 3.16 -7.14 -11.56
N SER A 136 3.14 -7.58 -12.82
CA SER A 136 3.90 -6.95 -13.91
C SER A 136 3.39 -5.54 -14.25
N ALA A 137 2.08 -5.30 -14.14
CA ALA A 137 1.44 -4.01 -14.40
C ALA A 137 1.54 -3.01 -13.23
N SER A 138 1.90 -3.47 -12.03
CA SER A 138 1.90 -2.68 -10.79
C SER A 138 2.62 -1.33 -10.94
N GLY A 139 3.81 -1.33 -11.57
CA GLY A 139 4.56 -0.10 -11.81
C GLY A 139 3.85 0.90 -12.74
N ALA A 140 3.15 0.42 -13.77
CA ALA A 140 2.39 1.27 -14.68
C ALA A 140 1.09 1.79 -14.03
N LEU A 141 0.45 0.96 -13.19
CA LEU A 141 -0.73 1.35 -12.41
C LEU A 141 -0.40 2.44 -11.39
N ASP A 142 0.75 2.32 -10.71
CA ASP A 142 1.26 3.32 -9.77
C ASP A 142 1.53 4.65 -10.47
N GLU A 143 2.18 4.65 -11.64
CA GLU A 143 2.44 5.89 -12.39
C GLU A 143 1.14 6.62 -12.78
N ILE A 144 0.10 5.86 -13.16
CA ILE A 144 -1.22 6.43 -13.46
C ILE A 144 -1.85 7.02 -12.20
N HIS A 145 -1.75 6.34 -11.06
CA HIS A 145 -2.27 6.81 -9.77
C HIS A 145 -1.53 8.05 -9.27
N ASP A 146 -0.21 8.08 -9.35
CA ASP A 146 0.62 9.22 -8.97
C ASP A 146 0.28 10.43 -9.83
N ARG A 147 0.15 10.25 -11.15
CA ARG A 147 -0.22 11.33 -12.06
C ARG A 147 -1.62 11.87 -11.75
N ARG A 148 -2.60 11.00 -11.43
CA ARG A 148 -3.94 11.43 -10.99
C ARG A 148 -3.88 12.19 -9.67
N THR A 149 -3.11 11.71 -8.70
CA THR A 149 -2.97 12.33 -7.38
C THR A 149 -2.34 13.72 -7.49
N GLN A 150 -1.29 13.87 -8.32
CA GLN A 150 -0.68 15.17 -8.59
C GLN A 150 -1.67 16.17 -9.20
N LEU A 151 -2.52 15.73 -10.14
CA LEU A 151 -3.55 16.59 -10.72
C LEU A 151 -4.62 17.02 -9.69
N LEU A 152 -4.94 16.16 -8.73
CA LEU A 152 -5.88 16.51 -7.65
C LEU A 152 -5.25 17.53 -6.68
N VAL A 153 -4.00 17.31 -6.28
CA VAL A 153 -3.25 18.23 -5.41
C VAL A 153 -3.12 19.61 -6.05
N ASP A 154 -2.76 19.68 -7.34
CA ASP A 154 -2.66 20.96 -8.07
C ASP A 154 -3.99 21.73 -8.09
N ARG A 155 -5.12 21.02 -8.25
CA ARG A 155 -6.46 21.64 -8.18
C ARG A 155 -6.76 22.18 -6.78
N THR A 156 -6.46 21.42 -5.73
CA THR A 156 -6.68 21.86 -4.35
C THR A 156 -5.80 23.07 -3.99
N VAL A 157 -4.54 23.06 -4.41
CA VAL A 157 -3.61 24.19 -4.19
C VAL A 157 -4.12 25.44 -4.90
N LYS A 158 -4.59 25.32 -6.15
CA LYS A 158 -5.20 26.44 -6.89
C LYS A 158 -6.45 26.97 -6.21
N GLN A 159 -7.35 26.10 -5.76
CA GLN A 159 -8.57 26.50 -5.03
C GLN A 159 -8.27 27.16 -3.67
N GLY A 160 -7.20 26.71 -2.99
CA GLY A 160 -6.72 27.33 -1.74
C GLY A 160 -6.12 28.72 -1.96
N LEU A 161 -5.42 28.93 -3.08
CA LEU A 161 -4.90 30.24 -3.47
C LEU A 161 -6.02 31.23 -3.85
N GLU A 162 -7.07 30.76 -4.53
CA GLU A 162 -8.24 31.58 -4.87
C GLU A 162 -9.08 31.93 -3.64
N SER A 163 -9.20 31.01 -2.68
CA SER A 163 -9.91 31.26 -1.41
C SER A 163 -9.10 32.14 -0.44
N GLY A 164 -7.77 32.08 -0.49
CA GLY A 164 -6.86 32.93 0.29
C GLY A 164 -6.68 34.35 -0.27
N SER A 165 -7.04 34.59 -1.52
CA SER A 165 -7.02 35.92 -2.15
C SER A 165 -8.29 36.76 -1.86
N GLY A 166 -9.25 36.21 -1.11
CA GLY A 166 -10.55 36.82 -0.84
C GLY A 166 -10.76 37.41 0.57
N GLY A 167 -9.74 37.45 1.43
CA GLY A 167 -9.95 38.02 2.77
C GLY A 167 -8.78 37.84 3.71
N VAL A 168 -7.79 38.72 3.60
CA VAL A 168 -7.07 39.22 4.77
C VAL A 168 -6.80 40.71 4.52
N VAL A 169 -7.80 41.55 4.83
CA VAL A 169 -7.50 42.93 5.22
C VAL A 169 -6.89 42.79 6.61
N LEU A 170 -5.56 42.78 6.67
CA LEU A 170 -4.86 43.11 7.91
C LEU A 170 -5.11 44.60 8.13
N GLU A 171 -6.09 44.92 8.97
CA GLU A 171 -6.22 46.23 9.56
C GLU A 171 -5.04 46.37 10.54
N GLU A 172 -3.90 46.84 10.01
CA GLU A 172 -2.82 47.41 10.81
C GLU A 172 -3.30 48.73 11.40
N ASP A 173 -3.91 48.68 12.59
CA ASP A 173 -4.00 49.86 13.45
C ASP A 173 -2.75 49.92 14.31
N THR A 174 -1.75 50.62 13.78
CA THR A 174 -0.58 51.09 14.52
C THR A 174 -0.72 52.60 14.71
N GLU A 175 -0.90 53.05 15.95
CA GLU A 175 -0.50 54.34 16.56
C GLU A 175 -1.39 54.51 17.81
N GLY A 176 -0.92 54.80 19.02
CA GLY A 176 0.26 55.54 19.42
C GLY A 176 -0.21 56.60 20.44
N GLY A 177 0.36 56.61 21.65
CA GLY A 177 0.38 57.82 22.48
C GLY A 177 -0.40 57.80 23.80
N ASP A 178 0.38 57.66 24.88
CA ASP A 178 0.37 58.52 26.09
C ASP A 178 -0.78 58.39 27.11
N GLY A 179 -0.39 58.59 28.37
CA GLY A 179 -1.33 58.88 29.45
C GLY A 179 -1.35 57.85 30.58
N ARG A 180 -0.43 58.03 31.52
CA ARG A 180 -0.60 57.74 32.96
C ARG A 180 -2.06 57.61 33.40
N GLU A 181 -2.39 56.53 34.11
CA GLU A 181 -3.09 56.50 35.41
C GLU A 181 -3.59 55.09 35.72
N GLY A 182 -3.53 54.68 37.00
CA GLY A 182 -4.32 53.54 37.49
C GLY A 182 -3.58 52.37 38.14
N VAL A 183 -2.46 52.59 38.84
CA VAL A 183 -2.07 51.69 39.94
C VAL A 183 -2.86 52.09 41.18
N ALA A 184 -3.98 51.40 41.41
CA ALA A 184 -4.74 51.24 42.67
C ALA A 184 -6.08 50.58 42.26
N LEU A 185 -6.49 49.40 42.73
CA LEU A 185 -6.69 49.05 44.12
C LEU A 185 -6.57 47.53 44.28
N LEU A 186 -5.66 47.11 45.14
CA LEU A 186 -5.71 45.83 45.83
C LEU A 186 -6.96 45.78 46.72
N GLU A 187 -7.44 44.55 46.92
CA GLU A 187 -8.11 44.07 48.13
C GLU A 187 -9.17 44.96 48.79
N GLU A 188 -10.44 44.53 48.79
CA GLU A 188 -11.20 44.34 50.03
C GLU A 188 -12.54 43.59 49.73
N LYS A 189 -12.58 42.28 50.04
CA LYS A 189 -13.54 41.66 50.98
C LYS A 189 -15.04 41.63 50.64
N SER A 190 -15.53 40.38 50.65
CA SER A 190 -16.72 39.92 51.39
C SER A 190 -18.12 40.19 50.80
N ARG A 191 -18.86 39.06 50.72
CA ARG A 191 -20.30 38.90 50.45
C ARG A 191 -20.63 39.07 48.97
N GLU A 192 -21.27 38.11 48.33
CA GLU A 192 -22.42 37.32 48.79
C GLU A 192 -22.27 35.80 48.62
#